data_AF-A0A172Z5J9-F1
#
_entry.id   AF-A0A172Z5J9-F1
#
_cell.length_a   1.000
_cell.length_b   1.000
_cell.length_c   1.000
_cell.angle_alpha   90.00
_cell.angle_beta   90.00
_cell.angle_gamma   90.00
#
_symmetry.space_group_name_H-M   'P 1'
#
loop_
_entity.id
_entity.type
_entity.pdbx_description
1 polymer ?
#
loop_
_entity_poly.entity_id
_entity_poly.type
_entity_poly.pdbx_seq_one_letter_code
_entity_poly.pdbx_strand_id
1 'polypeptide(L)' 'MEIDIAITAKLPRDQAEALLVELRAQYALLFNEHWYDDRFRMIPEGLRHGSLLVAFPGLAARKSLIGALKHSLDEAK' A
#
# COMPACT_ATOMS: atom_id res chain seq x y z
N MET A 1 7.01 2.06 21.00
CA MET A 1 7.98 1.56 20.01
C MET A 1 7.23 0.59 19.13
N GLU A 2 6.92 0.96 17.89
CA GLU A 2 6.56 -0.03 16.89
C GLU A 2 7.84 -0.81 16.56
N ILE A 3 7.75 -2.14 16.58
CA ILE A 3 8.85 -3.02 16.16
C ILE A 3 8.67 -3.23 14.66
N ASP A 4 9.51 -2.60 13.86
CA ASP A 4 9.50 -2.80 12.41
C ASP A 4 10.04 -4.20 12.07
N ILE A 5 9.34 -4.89 11.16
CA ILE A 5 9.77 -6.19 10.64
C ILE A 5 10.32 -6.00 9.23
N ALA A 6 11.62 -6.26 9.06
CA ALA A 6 12.26 -6.22 7.75
C ALA A 6 11.99 -7.53 6.99
N ILE A 7 11.53 -7.41 5.73
CA ILE A 7 11.34 -8.53 4.81
C ILE A 7 12.29 -8.33 3.62
N THR A 8 13.18 -9.29 3.40
CA THR A 8 14.13 -9.28 2.28
C THR A 8 13.70 -10.31 1.23
N ALA A 9 13.49 -9.86 0.00
CA ALA A 9 13.17 -10.72 -1.14
C ALA A 9 14.06 -10.36 -2.34
N LYS A 10 14.45 -11.36 -3.12
CA LYS A 10 15.13 -11.17 -4.41
C LYS A 10 14.22 -11.70 -5.50
N LEU A 11 13.85 -10.81 -6.43
CA LEU A 11 12.97 -11.13 -7.55
C LEU A 11 13.69 -10.74 -8.85
N PRO A 12 13.56 -11.55 -9.91
CA PRO A 12 13.77 -11.09 -11.28
C PRO A 12 12.99 -9.80 -11.56
N ARG A 13 13.53 -8.93 -12.42
CA ARG A 13 12.95 -7.60 -12.71
C ARG A 13 11.51 -7.70 -13.21
N ASP A 14 11.23 -8.65 -14.11
CA ASP A 14 9.90 -8.91 -14.65
C ASP A 14 8.89 -9.32 -13.56
N GLN A 15 9.31 -10.17 -12.61
CA GLN A 15 8.47 -10.55 -11.46
C GLN A 15 8.20 -9.37 -10.52
N ALA A 16 9.22 -8.54 -10.25
CA ALA A 16 9.07 -7.34 -9.43
C ALA A 16 8.13 -6.30 -10.08
N GLU A 17 8.22 -6.11 -11.40
CA GLU A 17 7.34 -5.22 -12.15
C GLU A 17 5.89 -5.73 -12.16
N ALA A 18 5.69 -7.02 -12.42
CA ALA A 18 4.37 -7.65 -12.36
C ALA A 18 3.74 -7.52 -10.96
N LEU A 19 4.51 -7.84 -9.91
CA LEU A 19 4.07 -7.70 -8.53
C LEU A 19 3.69 -6.26 -8.17
N LEU A 20 4.45 -5.26 -8.66
CA LEU A 20 4.13 -3.85 -8.43
C LEU A 20 2.78 -3.47 -9.05
N VAL A 21 2.46 -3.98 -10.24
CA VAL A 21 1.17 -3.75 -10.90
C VAL A 21 0.03 -4.38 -10.09
N GLU A 22 0.19 -5.63 -9.65
CA GLU A 22 -0.82 -6.33 -8.84
C GLU A 22 -1.08 -5.62 -7.50
N LEU A 23 -0.01 -5.21 -6.80
CA LEU A 23 -0.13 -4.50 -5.53
C LEU A 23 -0.88 -3.18 -5.69
N ARG A 24 -0.63 -2.43 -6.77
CA ARG A 24 -1.35 -1.18 -7.06
C ARG A 24 -2.83 -1.43 -7.35
N ALA A 25 -3.14 -2.45 -8.15
CA ALA A 25 -4.52 -2.81 -8.47
C ALA A 25 -5.31 -3.21 -7.21
N GLN A 26 -4.73 -4.07 -6.37
CA GLN A 26 -5.33 -4.47 -5.11
C GLN A 26 -5.47 -3.31 -4.12
N TYR A 27 -4.47 -2.43 -4.04
CA TYR A 27 -4.53 -1.24 -3.20
C TYR A 27 -5.69 -0.33 -3.60
N ALA A 28 -5.84 -0.05 -4.90
CA ALA A 28 -6.94 0.77 -5.42
C ALA A 28 -8.32 0.14 -5.15
N LEU A 29 -8.45 -1.18 -5.36
CA LEU A 29 -9.68 -1.91 -5.09
C LEU A 29 -10.10 -1.79 -3.62
N LEU A 30 -9.22 -2.17 -2.69
CA LEU A 30 -9.50 -2.15 -1.25
C LEU A 30 -9.72 -0.73 -0.73
N PHE A 31 -8.95 0.23 -1.24
CA PHE A 31 -9.11 1.62 -0.86
C PHE A 31 -10.49 2.13 -1.26
N ASN A 32 -10.94 1.86 -2.49
CA ASN A 32 -12.26 2.25 -2.97
C ASN A 32 -13.39 1.55 -2.20
N GLU A 33 -13.23 0.26 -1.90
CA GLU A 33 -14.19 -0.50 -1.10
C GLU A 33 -14.42 0.15 0.27
N HIS A 34 -13.36 0.56 0.95
CA HIS A 34 -13.45 1.17 2.28
C HIS A 34 -13.74 2.68 2.25
N TRP A 35 -13.53 3.36 1.11
CA TRP A 35 -13.70 4.80 1.00
C TRP A 35 -15.12 5.27 1.32
N TYR A 36 -16.12 4.44 1.00
CA TYR A 36 -17.54 4.74 1.17
C TYR A 36 -18.18 4.04 2.37
N ASP A 37 -17.40 3.35 3.19
CA ASP A 37 -17.88 2.82 4.46
C ASP A 37 -18.31 3.98 5.37
N ASP A 38 -19.50 3.87 5.97
CA ASP A 38 -20.12 4.92 6.78
C ASP A 38 -19.21 5.43 7.90
N ARG A 39 -18.28 4.58 8.39
CA ARG A 39 -17.26 4.94 9.39
C ARG A 39 -16.35 6.07 8.94
N PHE A 40 -16.10 6.20 7.63
CA PHE A 40 -15.17 7.19 7.06
C PHE A 40 -15.88 8.31 6.29
N ARG A 41 -17.18 8.15 6.01
CA ARG A 41 -17.98 9.08 5.21
C ARG A 41 -17.99 10.50 5.78
N MET A 42 -18.00 10.64 7.11
CA MET A 42 -18.01 11.94 7.80
C MET A 42 -16.61 12.55 7.99
N ILE A 43 -15.54 11.80 7.68
CA ILE A 43 -14.17 12.30 7.79
C ILE A 43 -13.90 13.23 6.60
N PRO A 44 -13.34 14.44 6.82
CA PRO A 44 -12.91 15.32 5.74
C PRO A 44 -11.98 14.58 4.77
N GLU A 45 -12.16 14.82 3.47
CA GLU A 45 -11.46 14.08 2.41
C GLU A 45 -9.93 14.10 2.58
N GLY A 46 -9.36 15.25 2.95
CA GLY A 46 -7.91 15.40 3.19
C GLY A 46 -7.37 14.58 4.37
N LEU A 47 -8.24 14.11 5.27
CA LEU A 47 -7.88 13.26 6.41
C LEU A 47 -8.26 11.79 6.19
N ARG A 48 -9.25 11.53 5.33
CA ARG A 48 -9.86 10.20 5.13
C ARG A 48 -8.82 9.16 4.70
N HIS A 49 -7.89 9.52 3.83
CA HIS A 49 -6.82 8.62 3.39
C HIS A 49 -5.99 8.12 4.58
N GLY A 50 -5.52 9.02 5.45
CA GLY A 50 -4.76 8.66 6.65
C GLY A 50 -5.58 7.82 7.63
N SER A 51 -6.85 8.17 7.83
CA SER A 51 -7.77 7.41 8.69
C SER A 51 -7.98 5.98 8.21
N LEU A 52 -8.08 5.76 6.89
CA LEU A 52 -8.17 4.42 6.31
C LEU A 52 -6.91 3.60 6.59
N LEU A 53 -5.72 4.19 6.44
CA LEU A 53 -4.47 3.47 6.70
C LEU A 53 -4.34 3.05 8.17
N VAL A 54 -4.78 3.90 9.10
CA VAL A 54 -4.81 3.56 10.54
C VAL A 54 -5.81 2.45 10.83
N ALA A 55 -7.00 2.50 10.21
CA ALA A 55 -8.06 1.52 10.45
C ALA A 55 -7.79 0.16 9.78
N PHE A 56 -7.02 0.12 8.70
CA PHE A 56 -6.74 -1.08 7.91
C PHE A 56 -5.23 -1.32 7.77
N PRO A 57 -4.59 -2.00 8.74
CA PRO A 57 -3.14 -2.25 8.72
C PRO A 57 -2.64 -2.96 7.46
N GLY A 58 -3.44 -3.86 6.88
CA GLY A 58 -3.10 -4.54 5.62
C GLY A 58 -3.05 -3.58 4.42
N LEU A 59 -3.86 -2.52 4.42
CA LEU A 59 -3.84 -1.48 3.40
C LEU A 59 -2.61 -0.59 3.55
N ALA A 60 -2.25 -0.24 4.80
CA ALA A 60 -1.02 0.47 5.12
C ALA A 60 0.23 -0.32 4.71
N ALA A 61 0.31 -1.61 5.07
CA ALA A 61 1.40 -2.48 4.68
C ALA A 61 1.57 -2.55 3.15
N ARG A 62 0.47 -2.68 2.41
CA ARG A 62 0.48 -2.69 0.94
C ARG A 62 0.99 -1.37 0.37
N LYS A 63 0.57 -0.22 0.92
CA LYS A 63 1.09 1.10 0.50
C LYS A 63 2.61 1.19 0.71
N SER A 64 3.10 0.75 1.87
CA SER A 64 4.53 0.72 2.17
C SER A 64 5.30 -0.20 1.22
N LEU A 65 4.76 -1.39 0.94
CA LEU A 65 5.38 -2.35 0.00
C LEU A 65 5.44 -1.81 -1.43
N ILE A 66 4.38 -1.14 -1.92
CA ILE A 66 4.39 -0.46 -3.22
C ILE A 66 5.51 0.58 -3.28
N GLY A 67 5.67 1.38 -2.22
CA GLY A 67 6.72 2.39 -2.12
C GLY A 67 8.12 1.77 -2.18
N ALA A 68 8.36 0.76 -1.34
CA ALA A 68 9.64 0.04 -1.28
C ALA A 68 9.99 -0.62 -2.62
N LEU A 69 9.05 -1.35 -3.21
CA LEU A 69 9.27 -2.07 -4.47
C LEU A 69 9.52 -1.11 -5.64
N LYS A 70 8.75 -0.02 -5.74
CA LYS A 70 8.98 1.03 -6.75
C LYS A 70 10.38 1.62 -6.59
N HIS A 71 10.77 1.95 -5.36
CA HIS A 71 12.08 2.53 -5.07
C HIS A 71 13.21 1.58 -5.48
N SER A 72 13.16 0.31 -5.08
CA SER A 72 14.16 -0.68 -5.47
C SER A 72 14.24 -0.90 -6.99
N LEU A 73 13.10 -0.88 -7.71
CA LEU A 73 13.07 -0.99 -9.17
C LEU A 73 13.71 0.21 -9.88
N ASP A 74 13.57 1.41 -9.31
CA ASP A 74 14.17 2.65 -9.82
C ASP A 74 15.68 2.73 -9.53
N GLU A 75 16.14 2.23 -8.38
CA GLU A 75 17.57 2.16 -8.02
C GLU A 75 18.33 1.10 -8.80
N ALA A 76 17.68 0.00 -9.19
CA ALA A 76 18.27 -1.08 -9.97
C ALA A 76 18.29 -0.82 -11.49
N LYS A 77 18.07 0.43 -11.94
CA LYS A 77 18.23 0.86 -13.34
C LYS A 77 19.70 1.00 -13.70
#